data_AF-A0A2T4D2U9-F1
#
_entry.id   AF-A0A2T4D2U9-F1
#
_cell.length_a   1.000
_cell.length_b   1.000
_cell.length_c   1.000
_cell.angle_alpha   90.00
_cell.angle_beta   90.00
_cell.angle_gamma   90.00
#
_symmetry.space_group_name_H-M   'P 1'
#
loop_
_entity.id
_entity.type
_entity.pdbx_description
1 polymer ?
#
loop_
_entity_poly.entity_id
_entity_poly.type
_entity_poly.pdbx_seq_one_letter_code
_entity_poly.pdbx_strand_id
1 'polypeptide(L)'
;TGYAVVLTSNIQDSLGRDVQPSQTYGLMKRNASEFPVSGDPAALGLQQLINSHESALEAFGLDKDDIIYVSSYTTQSTSDVFGAIKGLMVQQFSTTGTPALMSQNTGITVADALVGAGALQPDPTNPAFAAASTAALYQGQVSLPYFLPVPTAENPTAPLEGRWRAACDSPASILGAISAGAIDPAQVGIDPAALQNPALLLPPNACYDFPGVDNERHLTKFNPIPAAVTNANVPVVMSVPNEAAVNQVRAAQGLAPISQPATGWPVVIFQHGITGNKTNAFGIMGTLSV
;
A
#
# COMPACT_ATOMS: atom_id res chain seq x y z
N THR A 1 9.83 6.93 4.44
CA THR A 1 10.92 7.87 4.07
C THR A 1 10.54 9.26 4.53
N GLY A 2 11.48 9.99 5.13
CA GLY A 2 11.30 11.40 5.46
C GLY A 2 11.86 12.27 4.34
N TYR A 3 11.21 13.39 4.07
CA TYR A 3 11.59 14.38 3.07
C TYR A 3 11.65 15.74 3.74
N ALA A 4 12.50 16.62 3.23
CA ALA A 4 12.51 18.03 3.61
C ALA A 4 12.32 18.87 2.35
N VAL A 5 11.41 19.86 2.42
CA VAL A 5 11.34 20.95 1.46
C VAL A 5 12.19 22.08 2.02
N VAL A 6 13.16 22.53 1.24
CA VAL A 6 14.06 23.62 1.60
C VAL A 6 13.93 24.70 0.54
N LEU A 7 13.68 25.92 0.97
CA LEU A 7 13.78 27.10 0.14
C LEU A 7 15.05 27.85 0.54
N THR A 8 15.80 28.34 -0.44
CA THR A 8 17.02 29.11 -0.20
C THR A 8 16.95 30.51 -0.79
N SER A 9 17.90 31.35 -0.39
CA SER A 9 18.16 32.71 -0.89
C SER A 9 18.41 32.77 -2.41
N ASN A 10 18.70 31.64 -3.07
CA ASN A 10 18.78 31.55 -4.54
C ASN A 10 17.47 31.87 -5.25
N ILE A 11 16.34 31.91 -4.53
CA ILE A 11 15.07 32.37 -5.08
C ILE A 11 15.13 33.89 -5.17
N GLN A 12 15.05 34.42 -6.39
CA GLN A 12 15.06 35.86 -6.66
C GLN A 12 13.70 36.36 -7.13
N ASP A 13 13.41 37.63 -6.84
CA ASP A 13 12.25 38.32 -7.40
C ASP A 13 12.51 38.78 -8.86
N SER A 14 11.50 39.40 -9.47
CA SER A 14 11.59 39.91 -10.85
C SER A 14 12.60 41.05 -11.05
N LEU A 15 13.16 41.60 -9.96
CA LEU A 15 14.18 42.64 -9.96
C LEU A 15 15.58 42.08 -9.64
N GLY A 16 15.70 40.75 -9.50
CA GLY A 16 16.97 40.07 -9.20
C GLY A 16 17.39 40.17 -7.73
N ARG A 17 16.46 40.44 -6.81
CA ARG A 17 16.73 40.50 -5.37
C ARG A 17 16.41 39.18 -4.70
N ASP A 18 17.30 38.73 -3.82
CA ASP A 18 17.11 37.49 -3.07
C ASP A 18 15.91 37.60 -2.14
N VAL A 19 15.07 36.57 -2.16
CA VAL A 19 13.94 36.45 -1.24
C VAL A 19 14.48 36.13 0.14
N GLN A 20 14.03 36.90 1.14
CA GLN A 20 14.42 36.73 2.54
C GLN A 20 13.40 35.87 3.29
N PRO A 21 13.79 35.23 4.41
CA PRO A 21 12.85 34.50 5.25
C PRO A 21 11.75 35.44 5.76
N SER A 22 10.56 34.88 5.99
CA SER A 22 9.51 35.59 6.72
C SER A 22 10.03 36.00 8.11
N GLN A 23 9.52 37.12 8.66
CA GLN A 23 9.97 37.58 9.98
C GLN A 23 9.82 36.51 11.06
N THR A 24 8.71 35.77 11.04
CA THR A 24 8.46 34.68 11.99
C THR A 24 9.48 33.56 11.84
N TYR A 25 9.74 33.10 10.62
CA TYR A 25 10.75 32.06 10.40
C TYR A 25 12.17 32.56 10.75
N GLY A 26 12.51 33.78 10.35
CA GLY A 26 13.79 34.42 10.65
C GLY A 26 14.07 34.53 12.15
N LEU A 27 13.05 34.79 12.97
CA LEU A 27 13.17 34.75 14.44
C LEU A 27 13.39 33.33 14.94
N MET A 28 12.64 32.37 14.41
CA MET A 28 12.66 30.99 14.90
C MET A 28 13.89 30.20 14.46
N LYS A 29 14.53 30.55 13.33
CA LYS A 29 15.76 29.88 12.86
C LYS A 29 17.02 30.28 13.64
N ARG A 30 16.96 31.34 14.46
CA ARG A 30 18.10 31.73 15.31
C ARG A 30 18.49 30.57 16.24
N ASN A 31 19.76 30.48 16.59
CA ASN A 31 20.25 29.46 17.51
C ASN A 31 19.50 29.54 18.85
N ALA A 32 18.72 28.51 19.18
CA ALA A 32 17.90 28.45 20.38
C ALA A 32 18.70 28.59 21.69
N SER A 33 19.97 28.16 21.70
CA SER A 33 20.84 28.23 22.88
C SER A 33 21.46 29.60 23.09
N GLU A 34 21.71 30.35 22.02
CA GLU A 34 22.32 31.68 22.08
C GLU A 34 21.29 32.81 22.08
N PHE A 35 20.18 32.60 21.36
CA PHE A 35 19.16 33.59 21.08
C PHE A 35 17.74 32.99 21.20
N PRO A 36 17.33 32.59 22.41
CA PRO A 36 15.99 32.06 22.62
C PRO A 36 14.93 33.13 22.27
N VAL A 37 13.90 32.76 21.50
CA VAL A 37 12.80 33.68 21.14
C VAL A 37 11.96 34.09 22.36
N SER A 38 11.88 33.21 23.36
CA SER A 38 11.18 33.47 24.62
C SER A 38 11.63 32.46 25.69
N GLY A 39 11.21 32.67 26.93
CA GLY A 39 11.36 31.68 28.02
C GLY A 39 10.29 30.59 28.03
N ASP A 40 9.36 30.60 27.08
CA ASP A 40 8.32 29.56 26.99
C ASP A 40 8.92 28.25 26.42
N PRO A 41 8.80 27.11 27.13
CA PRO A 41 9.35 25.84 26.68
C PRO A 41 8.84 25.40 25.30
N ALA A 42 7.58 25.69 24.95
CA ALA A 42 7.02 25.30 23.66
C ALA A 42 7.66 26.10 22.50
N ALA A 43 7.81 27.41 22.67
CA ALA A 43 8.50 28.27 21.71
C ALA A 43 9.99 27.87 21.55
N LEU A 44 10.67 27.56 22.65
CA LEU A 44 12.06 27.08 22.61
C LEU A 44 12.17 25.72 21.92
N GLY A 45 11.25 24.80 22.20
CA GLY A 45 11.18 23.49 21.55
C GLY A 45 10.99 23.61 20.03
N LEU A 46 10.15 24.55 19.57
CA LEU A 46 9.98 24.81 18.14
C LEU A 46 11.25 25.39 17.50
N GLN A 47 11.96 26.30 18.17
CA GLN A 47 13.26 26.79 17.66
C GLN A 47 14.28 25.64 17.55
N GLN A 48 14.41 24.82 18.58
CA GLN A 48 15.31 23.67 18.58
C GLN A 48 14.98 22.69 17.46
N LEU A 49 13.68 22.47 17.20
CA LEU A 49 13.23 21.64 16.10
C LEU A 49 13.67 22.23 14.74
N ILE A 50 13.49 23.54 14.52
CA ILE A 50 13.94 24.19 13.28
C ILE A 50 15.46 24.12 13.15
N ASN A 51 16.22 24.44 14.20
CA ASN A 51 17.68 24.35 14.18
C ASN A 51 18.18 22.93 13.91
N SER A 52 17.47 21.91 14.41
CA SER A 52 17.77 20.49 14.15
C SER A 52 17.60 20.15 12.67
N HIS A 53 16.50 20.61 12.04
CA HIS A 53 16.28 20.43 10.61
C HIS A 53 17.34 21.13 9.77
N GLU A 54 17.66 22.39 10.07
CA GLU A 54 18.71 23.14 9.34
C GLU A 54 20.10 22.51 9.51
N SER A 55 20.41 21.98 10.70
CA SER A 55 21.69 21.28 10.95
C SER A 55 21.80 19.97 10.16
N ALA A 56 20.69 19.26 9.97
CA ALA A 56 20.70 18.06 9.13
C ALA A 56 20.99 18.35 7.65
N LEU A 57 20.72 19.58 7.18
CA LEU A 57 20.90 19.99 5.79
C LEU A 57 22.35 20.34 5.43
N GLU A 58 23.19 20.65 6.41
CA GLU A 58 24.63 20.87 6.21
C GLU A 58 25.30 19.62 5.61
N ALA A 59 24.85 18.42 5.99
CA ALA A 59 25.32 17.15 5.43
C ALA A 59 25.02 17.00 3.92
N PHE A 60 24.08 17.79 3.40
CA PHE A 60 23.71 17.86 1.98
C PHE A 60 24.33 19.06 1.25
N GLY A 61 25.23 19.81 1.92
CA GLY A 61 25.96 20.94 1.32
C GLY A 61 25.20 22.25 1.29
N LEU A 62 24.12 22.39 2.06
CA LEU A 62 23.38 23.65 2.22
C LEU A 62 23.97 24.45 3.38
N ASP A 63 24.25 25.74 3.14
CA ASP A 63 24.57 26.69 4.21
C ASP A 63 23.30 27.08 4.96
N LYS A 64 23.35 27.08 6.28
CA LYS A 64 22.22 27.48 7.13
C LYS A 64 21.80 28.92 6.87
N ASP A 65 22.75 29.81 6.57
CA ASP A 65 22.45 31.22 6.35
C ASP A 65 21.61 31.44 5.09
N ASP A 66 21.77 30.57 4.09
CA ASP A 66 21.00 30.61 2.84
C ASP A 66 19.59 30.03 2.96
N ILE A 67 19.26 29.32 4.05
CA ILE A 67 17.94 28.70 4.24
C ILE A 67 16.91 29.78 4.61
N ILE A 68 15.89 29.94 3.79
CA ILE A 68 14.80 30.90 4.05
C ILE A 68 13.53 30.21 4.58
N TYR A 69 13.42 28.89 4.40
CA TYR A 69 12.36 28.06 4.95
C TYR A 69 12.76 26.57 4.88
N VAL A 70 12.48 25.83 5.97
CA VAL A 70 12.54 24.36 5.99
C VAL A 70 11.22 23.79 6.48
N SER A 71 10.78 22.71 5.84
CA SER A 71 9.67 21.89 6.33
C SER A 71 9.93 20.42 6.06
N SER A 72 9.79 19.59 7.08
CA SER A 72 9.88 18.14 6.95
C SER A 72 8.51 17.52 6.77
N TYR A 73 8.41 16.52 5.92
CA TYR A 73 7.21 15.68 5.81
C TYR A 73 7.60 14.22 5.61
N THR A 74 6.73 13.32 6.04
CA THR A 74 6.90 11.87 5.80
C THR A 74 5.84 11.40 4.84
N THR A 75 6.21 10.53 3.90
CA THR A 75 5.22 9.80 3.11
C THR A 75 4.78 8.54 3.85
N GLN A 76 3.60 8.03 3.50
CA GLN A 76 3.16 6.70 3.90
C GLN A 76 4.27 5.66 3.62
N SER A 77 4.47 4.72 4.55
CA SER A 77 5.35 3.58 4.30
C SER A 77 4.58 2.46 3.63
N THR A 78 4.65 2.37 2.30
CA THR A 78 3.91 1.32 1.57
C THR A 78 4.49 -0.06 1.83
N SER A 79 5.81 -0.22 1.82
CA SER A 79 6.46 -1.53 2.02
C SER A 79 6.20 -2.12 3.40
N ASP A 80 6.32 -1.33 4.46
CA ASP A 80 6.05 -1.81 5.82
C ASP A 80 4.57 -2.16 6.00
N VAL A 81 3.68 -1.35 5.42
CA VAL A 81 2.23 -1.59 5.44
C VAL A 81 1.88 -2.88 4.69
N PHE A 82 2.39 -3.10 3.48
CA PHE A 82 2.18 -4.34 2.75
C PHE A 82 2.82 -5.54 3.45
N GLY A 83 3.97 -5.36 4.10
CA GLY A 83 4.59 -6.37 4.94
C GLY A 83 3.70 -6.77 6.11
N ALA A 84 3.14 -5.79 6.83
CA ALA A 84 2.19 -6.02 7.92
C ALA A 84 0.93 -6.73 7.46
N ILE A 85 0.31 -6.29 6.35
CA ILE A 85 -0.86 -6.98 5.76
C ILE A 85 -0.51 -8.44 5.44
N LYS A 86 0.60 -8.69 4.75
CA LYS A 86 1.03 -10.06 4.42
C LYS A 86 1.22 -10.90 5.67
N GLY A 87 1.87 -10.36 6.71
CA GLY A 87 2.06 -11.05 7.98
C GLY A 87 0.73 -11.42 8.65
N LEU A 88 -0.22 -10.48 8.70
CA LEU A 88 -1.55 -10.72 9.25
C LEU A 88 -2.33 -11.76 8.44
N MET A 89 -2.28 -11.70 7.11
CA MET A 89 -2.91 -12.69 6.24
C MET A 89 -2.29 -14.08 6.43
N VAL A 90 -0.95 -14.18 6.52
CA VAL A 90 -0.27 -15.44 6.81
C VAL A 90 -0.69 -16.00 8.16
N GLN A 91 -0.79 -15.16 9.20
CA GLN A 91 -1.29 -15.62 10.50
C GLN A 91 -2.72 -16.14 10.41
N GLN A 92 -3.63 -15.41 9.76
CA GLN A 92 -5.00 -15.86 9.53
C GLN A 92 -5.02 -17.25 8.89
N PHE A 93 -4.28 -17.46 7.80
CA PHE A 93 -4.25 -18.75 7.10
C PHE A 93 -3.44 -19.83 7.84
N SER A 94 -2.53 -19.48 8.73
CA SER A 94 -1.88 -20.48 9.58
C SER A 94 -2.86 -21.16 10.54
N THR A 95 -3.93 -20.47 10.93
CA THR A 95 -4.95 -20.98 11.85
C THR A 95 -6.10 -21.71 11.15
N THR A 96 -6.46 -21.30 9.93
CA THR A 96 -7.59 -21.87 9.16
C THR A 96 -7.17 -22.88 8.08
N GLY A 97 -5.86 -23.07 7.87
CA GLY A 97 -5.32 -23.86 6.76
C GLY A 97 -4.99 -23.02 5.52
N THR A 98 -4.46 -23.66 4.47
CA THR A 98 -4.03 -22.99 3.24
C THR A 98 -5.13 -22.12 2.64
N PRO A 99 -4.83 -20.87 2.24
CA PRO A 99 -5.79 -20.03 1.55
C PRO A 99 -6.20 -20.72 0.24
N ALA A 100 -7.42 -21.24 0.21
CA ALA A 100 -7.95 -21.91 -0.97
C ALA A 100 -8.81 -20.92 -1.75
N LEU A 101 -8.36 -20.54 -2.94
CA LEU A 101 -9.27 -20.00 -3.95
C LEU A 101 -10.14 -21.16 -4.42
N MET A 102 -11.38 -21.21 -3.97
CA MET A 102 -12.35 -22.16 -4.50
C MET A 102 -12.76 -21.68 -5.90
N SER A 103 -12.38 -22.44 -6.92
CA SER A 103 -12.77 -22.21 -8.30
C SER A 103 -13.53 -23.40 -8.85
N GLN A 104 -14.48 -23.13 -9.74
CA GLN A 104 -15.28 -24.15 -10.41
C GLN A 104 -15.10 -24.04 -11.92
N ASN A 105 -15.08 -25.20 -12.59
CA ASN A 105 -15.09 -25.25 -14.04
C ASN A 105 -16.42 -24.68 -14.54
N THR A 106 -16.35 -23.74 -15.47
CA THR A 106 -17.54 -23.09 -16.04
C THR A 106 -18.22 -23.92 -17.14
N GLY A 107 -17.56 -24.98 -17.61
CA GLY A 107 -18.00 -25.80 -18.73
C GLY A 107 -17.66 -25.24 -20.12
N ILE A 108 -17.06 -24.04 -20.18
CA ILE A 108 -16.66 -23.39 -21.43
C ILE A 108 -15.15 -23.15 -21.49
N THR A 109 -14.63 -22.89 -22.68
CA THR A 109 -13.25 -22.49 -22.92
C THR A 109 -13.09 -20.96 -22.91
N VAL A 110 -11.85 -20.48 -22.86
CA VAL A 110 -11.55 -19.05 -23.04
C VAL A 110 -11.94 -18.59 -24.45
N ALA A 111 -11.83 -19.45 -25.47
CA ALA A 111 -12.32 -19.15 -26.81
C ALA A 111 -13.84 -18.86 -26.81
N ASP A 112 -14.64 -19.69 -26.15
CA ASP A 112 -16.09 -19.49 -26.05
C ASP A 112 -16.43 -18.17 -25.37
N ALA A 113 -15.71 -17.82 -24.31
CA ALA A 113 -15.87 -16.55 -23.61
C ALA A 113 -15.51 -15.34 -24.50
N LEU A 114 -14.44 -15.44 -25.29
CA LEU A 114 -14.01 -14.40 -26.24
C LEU A 114 -15.00 -14.25 -27.41
N VAL A 115 -15.53 -15.36 -27.93
CA VAL A 115 -16.57 -15.35 -28.97
C VAL A 115 -17.86 -14.73 -28.43
N GLY A 116 -18.29 -15.13 -27.23
CA GLY A 116 -19.46 -14.56 -26.56
C GLY A 116 -19.33 -13.05 -26.28
N ALA A 117 -18.11 -12.56 -26.09
CA ALA A 117 -17.81 -11.14 -25.94
C ALA A 117 -17.63 -10.39 -27.28
N GLY A 118 -17.73 -11.08 -28.43
CA GLY A 118 -17.47 -10.50 -29.76
C GLY A 118 -16.00 -10.16 -30.03
N ALA A 119 -15.08 -10.62 -29.19
CA ALA A 119 -13.65 -10.36 -29.30
C ALA A 119 -12.94 -11.34 -30.26
N LEU A 120 -13.60 -12.44 -30.60
CA LEU A 120 -13.07 -13.49 -31.48
C LEU A 120 -14.17 -14.09 -32.35
N GLN A 121 -13.81 -14.62 -33.52
CA GLN A 121 -14.73 -15.39 -34.36
C GLN A 121 -14.54 -16.89 -34.11
N PRO A 122 -15.61 -17.72 -34.18
CA PRO A 122 -15.53 -19.16 -33.98
C PRO A 122 -14.93 -19.86 -35.22
N ASP A 123 -13.66 -19.57 -35.49
CA ASP A 123 -12.91 -20.09 -36.63
C ASP A 123 -11.76 -20.98 -36.15
N PRO A 124 -11.87 -22.32 -36.27
CA PRO A 124 -10.82 -23.26 -35.88
C PRO A 124 -9.49 -23.07 -36.61
N THR A 125 -9.48 -22.41 -37.77
CA THR A 125 -8.26 -22.13 -38.53
C THR A 125 -7.52 -20.89 -38.02
N ASN A 126 -8.19 -20.04 -37.25
CA ASN A 126 -7.57 -18.89 -36.61
C ASN A 126 -6.68 -19.35 -35.45
N PRO A 127 -5.36 -19.09 -35.48
CA PRO A 127 -4.44 -19.50 -34.41
C PRO A 127 -4.84 -18.97 -33.02
N ALA A 128 -5.44 -17.77 -32.94
CA ALA A 128 -5.91 -17.20 -31.68
C ALA A 128 -7.09 -17.99 -31.10
N PHE A 129 -8.02 -18.44 -31.95
CA PHE A 129 -9.13 -19.30 -31.54
C PHE A 129 -8.63 -20.69 -31.15
N ALA A 130 -7.77 -21.30 -31.97
CA ALA A 130 -7.15 -22.58 -31.66
C ALA A 130 -6.44 -22.54 -30.30
N ALA A 131 -5.59 -21.55 -30.04
CA ALA A 131 -4.91 -21.40 -28.76
C ALA A 131 -5.90 -21.17 -27.60
N ALA A 132 -6.85 -20.24 -27.72
CA ALA A 132 -7.81 -19.95 -26.65
C ALA A 132 -8.74 -21.13 -26.33
N SER A 133 -9.01 -22.01 -27.30
CA SER A 133 -9.83 -23.21 -27.09
C SER A 133 -9.15 -24.26 -26.22
N THR A 134 -7.83 -24.18 -26.05
CA THR A 134 -7.07 -25.10 -25.20
C THR A 134 -7.17 -24.76 -23.70
N ALA A 135 -7.67 -23.58 -23.37
CA ALA A 135 -7.78 -23.09 -22.01
C ALA A 135 -9.23 -23.27 -21.49
N ALA A 136 -9.46 -24.23 -20.59
CA ALA A 136 -10.75 -24.38 -19.92
C ALA A 136 -10.93 -23.26 -18.90
N LEU A 137 -12.07 -22.56 -18.93
CA LEU A 137 -12.33 -21.41 -18.07
C LEU A 137 -12.88 -21.86 -16.72
N TYR A 138 -12.28 -21.33 -15.66
CA TYR A 138 -12.70 -21.53 -14.28
C TYR A 138 -12.98 -20.17 -13.64
N GLN A 139 -13.97 -20.13 -12.76
CA GLN A 139 -14.36 -18.94 -12.02
C GLN A 139 -14.42 -19.24 -10.53
N GLY A 140 -14.05 -18.25 -9.73
CA GLY A 140 -14.10 -18.33 -8.28
C GLY A 140 -14.19 -16.95 -7.65
N GLN A 141 -14.12 -16.93 -6.33
CA GLN A 141 -14.08 -15.70 -5.55
C GLN A 141 -13.19 -15.87 -4.33
N VAL A 142 -12.57 -14.77 -3.90
CA VAL A 142 -11.80 -14.70 -2.66
C VAL A 142 -12.32 -13.54 -1.82
N SER A 143 -12.47 -13.76 -0.51
CA SER A 143 -12.81 -12.68 0.42
C SER A 143 -11.51 -12.07 0.97
N LEU A 144 -11.33 -10.77 0.77
CA LEU A 144 -10.12 -10.03 1.15
C LEU A 144 -10.47 -8.78 1.97
N PRO A 145 -9.64 -8.39 2.95
CA PRO A 145 -9.84 -7.12 3.63
C PRO A 145 -9.68 -5.96 2.65
N TYR A 146 -10.60 -5.01 2.72
CA TYR A 146 -10.62 -3.78 1.94
C TYR A 146 -10.38 -2.59 2.86
N PHE A 147 -9.43 -1.72 2.50
CA PHE A 147 -8.90 -0.68 3.39
C PHE A 147 -9.25 0.76 2.98
N LEU A 148 -9.83 0.95 1.79
CA LEU A 148 -10.32 2.26 1.36
C LEU A 148 -11.77 2.48 1.85
N PRO A 149 -12.24 3.73 1.89
CA PRO A 149 -13.66 4.01 2.05
C PRO A 149 -14.49 3.35 0.93
N VAL A 150 -15.59 2.72 1.32
CA VAL A 150 -16.50 2.03 0.39
C VAL A 150 -17.43 3.08 -0.25
N PRO A 151 -17.68 3.03 -1.57
CA PRO A 151 -18.65 3.91 -2.22
C PRO A 151 -20.04 3.85 -1.57
N THR A 152 -20.65 5.01 -1.34
CA THR A 152 -22.06 5.12 -0.91
C THR A 152 -22.87 5.91 -1.93
N ALA A 153 -24.18 6.02 -1.74
CA ALA A 153 -25.03 6.85 -2.60
C ALA A 153 -24.64 8.34 -2.50
N GLU A 154 -24.24 8.78 -1.30
CA GLU A 154 -23.82 10.15 -1.00
C GLU A 154 -22.38 10.43 -1.42
N ASN A 155 -21.52 9.42 -1.42
CA ASN A 155 -20.14 9.51 -1.87
C ASN A 155 -19.74 8.32 -2.78
N PRO A 156 -20.13 8.35 -4.06
CA PRO A 156 -19.80 7.26 -5.00
C PRO A 156 -18.31 7.21 -5.35
N THR A 157 -17.56 8.30 -5.14
CA THR A 157 -16.12 8.42 -5.40
C THR A 157 -15.25 8.20 -4.16
N ALA A 158 -15.82 7.68 -3.07
CA ALA A 158 -15.13 7.51 -1.79
C ALA A 158 -13.74 6.82 -1.88
N PRO A 159 -13.51 5.80 -2.75
CA PRO A 159 -12.18 5.21 -2.92
C PRO A 159 -11.13 6.15 -3.55
N LEU A 160 -11.55 7.16 -4.31
CA LEU A 160 -10.66 8.09 -5.01
C LEU A 160 -10.23 9.27 -4.13
N GLU A 161 -11.08 9.65 -3.19
CA GLU A 161 -10.86 10.80 -2.29
C GLU A 161 -10.43 10.37 -0.89
N GLY A 162 -10.64 9.10 -0.56
CA GLY A 162 -10.27 8.49 0.70
C GLY A 162 -8.80 8.08 0.80
N ARG A 163 -8.42 7.65 2.01
CA ARG A 163 -7.12 7.05 2.28
C ARG A 163 -7.27 5.88 3.24
N TRP A 164 -6.26 5.00 3.26
CA TRP A 164 -6.15 4.00 4.31
C TRP A 164 -5.83 4.69 5.63
N ARG A 165 -6.42 4.18 6.72
CA ARG A 165 -6.17 4.63 8.09
C ARG A 165 -5.57 3.50 8.90
N ALA A 166 -4.72 3.83 9.86
CA ALA A 166 -4.20 2.86 10.81
C ALA A 166 -5.32 2.29 11.70
N ALA A 167 -5.22 1.00 12.02
CA ALA A 167 -6.17 0.30 12.88
C ALA A 167 -6.13 0.79 14.34
N CYS A 168 -4.96 1.20 14.82
CA CYS A 168 -4.69 1.58 16.20
C CYS A 168 -3.99 2.95 16.22
N ASP A 169 -3.99 3.61 17.39
CA ASP A 169 -3.16 4.79 17.61
C ASP A 169 -1.69 4.47 17.38
N SER A 170 -0.94 5.43 16.83
CA SER A 170 0.50 5.24 16.65
C SER A 170 1.21 5.14 18.00
N PRO A 171 2.22 4.26 18.15
CA PRO A 171 3.06 4.20 19.35
C PRO A 171 3.66 5.56 19.71
N ALA A 172 4.00 6.38 18.72
CA ALA A 172 4.51 7.73 18.94
C ALA A 172 3.47 8.64 19.59
N SER A 173 2.22 8.61 19.12
CA SER A 173 1.11 9.37 19.70
C SER A 173 0.81 8.93 21.13
N ILE A 174 0.77 7.61 21.38
CA ILE A 174 0.54 7.03 22.71
C ILE A 174 1.64 7.49 23.68
N LEU A 175 2.91 7.31 23.32
CA LEU A 175 4.03 7.70 24.17
C LEU A 175 4.09 9.22 24.39
N GLY A 176 3.75 10.01 23.36
CA GLY A 176 3.59 11.44 23.47
C GLY A 176 2.52 11.83 24.50
N ALA A 177 1.34 11.21 24.42
CA ALA A 177 0.24 11.44 25.36
C ALA A 177 0.59 11.01 26.81
N ILE A 178 1.33 9.91 26.97
CA ILE A 178 1.87 9.50 28.29
C ILE A 178 2.84 10.55 28.82
N SER A 179 3.78 11.02 27.99
CA SER A 179 4.76 12.04 28.39
C SER A 179 4.11 13.38 28.77
N ALA A 180 2.97 13.70 28.14
CA ALA A 180 2.17 14.88 28.44
C ALA A 180 1.25 14.69 29.67
N GLY A 181 1.24 13.51 30.29
CA GLY A 181 0.36 13.18 31.42
C GLY A 181 -1.12 13.01 31.05
N ALA A 182 -1.44 12.93 29.75
CA ALA A 182 -2.80 12.72 29.26
C ALA A 182 -3.25 11.25 29.37
N ILE A 183 -2.30 10.32 29.41
CA ILE A 183 -2.54 8.89 29.62
C ILE A 183 -1.70 8.42 30.80
N ASP A 184 -2.34 7.78 31.77
CA ASP A 184 -1.64 6.97 32.77
C ASP A 184 -1.55 5.52 32.27
N PRO A 185 -0.36 5.01 31.87
CA PRO A 185 -0.20 3.70 31.25
C PRO A 185 -0.69 2.56 32.16
N ALA A 186 -0.56 2.70 33.49
CA ALA A 186 -1.01 1.66 34.42
C ALA A 186 -2.55 1.58 34.48
N GLN A 187 -3.24 2.71 34.37
CA GLN A 187 -4.71 2.77 34.40
C GLN A 187 -5.34 2.22 33.12
N VAL A 188 -4.68 2.41 31.98
CA VAL A 188 -5.19 1.95 30.68
C VAL A 188 -4.68 0.55 30.30
N GLY A 189 -3.91 -0.10 31.17
CA GLY A 189 -3.42 -1.45 30.95
C GLY A 189 -2.36 -1.55 29.86
N ILE A 190 -1.52 -0.52 29.69
CA ILE A 190 -0.32 -0.62 28.86
C ILE A 190 0.74 -1.38 29.65
N ASP A 191 1.20 -2.51 29.11
CA ASP A 191 2.30 -3.28 29.68
C ASP A 191 3.54 -2.38 29.81
N PRO A 192 4.17 -2.29 31.00
CA PRO A 192 5.42 -1.59 31.18
C PRO A 192 6.45 -1.93 30.10
N ALA A 193 6.55 -3.19 29.64
CA ALA A 193 7.45 -3.64 28.58
C ALA A 193 7.23 -2.91 27.24
N ALA A 194 5.99 -2.50 26.96
CA ALA A 194 5.64 -1.76 25.75
C ALA A 194 6.15 -0.31 25.78
N LEU A 195 6.48 0.22 26.97
CA LEU A 195 7.09 1.54 27.11
C LEU A 195 8.58 1.54 26.70
N GLN A 196 9.28 0.41 26.83
CA GLN A 196 10.67 0.29 26.36
C GLN A 196 10.74 -0.32 24.96
N ASN A 197 9.72 -1.07 24.54
CA ASN A 197 9.59 -1.58 23.18
C ASN A 197 8.23 -1.18 22.57
N PRO A 198 8.16 0.00 21.89
CA PRO A 198 6.91 0.53 21.34
C PRO A 198 6.26 -0.36 20.27
N ALA A 199 6.99 -1.31 19.69
CA ALA A 199 6.42 -2.30 18.77
C ALA A 199 5.39 -3.22 19.43
N LEU A 200 5.42 -3.35 20.77
CA LEU A 200 4.43 -4.10 21.54
C LEU A 200 3.09 -3.36 21.68
N LEU A 201 3.03 -2.07 21.34
CA LEU A 201 1.78 -1.30 21.29
C LEU A 201 0.95 -1.57 20.04
N LEU A 202 1.42 -2.45 19.14
CA LEU A 202 0.80 -2.77 17.87
C LEU A 202 0.42 -4.25 17.76
N PRO A 203 -0.55 -4.60 16.88
CA PRO A 203 -0.89 -5.99 16.63
C PRO A 203 0.33 -6.80 16.17
N PRO A 204 0.42 -8.10 16.55
CA PRO A 204 -0.63 -8.88 17.22
C PRO A 204 -0.69 -8.69 18.75
N ASN A 205 0.16 -7.84 19.35
CA ASN A 205 0.26 -7.72 20.81
C ASN A 205 -0.88 -6.88 21.41
N ALA A 206 -1.08 -5.66 20.90
CA ALA A 206 -2.09 -4.75 21.39
C ALA A 206 -2.62 -3.85 20.27
N CYS A 207 -3.82 -3.30 20.43
CA CYS A 207 -4.35 -2.29 19.54
C CYS A 207 -5.14 -1.28 20.37
N TYR A 208 -4.50 -0.16 20.70
CA TYR A 208 -5.12 0.89 21.49
C TYR A 208 -5.80 1.94 20.60
N ASP A 209 -6.90 2.48 21.11
CA ASP A 209 -7.66 3.58 20.52
C ASP A 209 -8.10 4.52 21.64
N PHE A 210 -7.29 5.56 21.87
CA PHE A 210 -7.54 6.58 22.87
C PHE A 210 -8.13 7.83 22.20
N PRO A 211 -9.30 8.31 22.66
CA PRO A 211 -9.93 9.50 22.09
C PRO A 211 -8.99 10.71 22.09
N GLY A 212 -8.78 11.31 20.92
CA GLY A 212 -7.99 12.53 20.76
C GLY A 212 -6.47 12.33 20.67
N VAL A 213 -5.97 11.09 20.66
CA VAL A 213 -4.53 10.80 20.69
C VAL A 213 -3.92 10.65 19.29
N ASP A 214 -4.58 9.94 18.38
CA ASP A 214 -4.20 9.83 16.96
C ASP A 214 -5.45 9.87 16.07
N ASN A 215 -6.04 11.06 15.91
CA ASN A 215 -7.28 11.24 15.13
C ASN A 215 -7.04 11.01 13.63
N GLU A 216 -5.83 11.32 13.15
CA GLU A 216 -5.47 11.26 11.76
C GLU A 216 -5.22 9.82 11.28
N ARG A 217 -4.79 8.93 12.19
CA ARG A 217 -4.53 7.51 11.94
C ARG A 217 -3.61 7.28 10.75
N HIS A 218 -2.45 7.92 10.79
CA HIS A 218 -1.48 7.83 9.71
C HIS A 218 -0.78 6.48 9.69
N LEU A 219 -0.75 5.88 8.49
CA LEU A 219 0.08 4.71 8.23
C LEU A 219 1.53 5.12 8.04
N THR A 220 2.39 4.60 8.91
CA THR A 220 3.82 4.89 8.90
C THR A 220 4.62 3.61 9.11
N LYS A 221 5.95 3.70 9.02
CA LYS A 221 6.83 2.58 9.39
C LYS A 221 6.58 2.09 10.82
N PHE A 222 6.18 2.99 11.72
CA PHE A 222 5.97 2.70 13.14
C PHE A 222 4.49 2.53 13.50
N ASN A 223 3.58 2.69 12.55
CA ASN A 223 2.17 2.33 12.67
C ASN A 223 1.69 1.75 11.33
N PRO A 224 2.13 0.52 10.96
CA PRO A 224 1.99 0.02 9.61
C PRO A 224 0.70 -0.78 9.38
N ILE A 225 -0.16 -0.93 10.39
CA ILE A 225 -1.31 -1.85 10.31
C ILE A 225 -2.57 -1.08 9.92
N PRO A 226 -3.12 -1.29 8.71
CA PRO A 226 -4.32 -0.60 8.26
C PRO A 226 -5.59 -1.20 8.84
N ALA A 227 -6.57 -0.33 9.09
CA ALA A 227 -7.92 -0.68 9.50
C ALA A 227 -8.69 -1.23 8.29
N ALA A 228 -9.12 -2.49 8.35
CA ALA A 228 -10.06 -3.03 7.37
C ALA A 228 -11.41 -2.32 7.51
N VAL A 229 -11.93 -1.77 6.43
CA VAL A 229 -13.24 -1.11 6.36
C VAL A 229 -14.34 -2.15 6.12
N THR A 230 -14.05 -3.16 5.30
CA THR A 230 -14.94 -4.29 5.04
C THR A 230 -14.15 -5.48 4.52
N ASN A 231 -14.79 -6.65 4.40
CA ASN A 231 -14.28 -7.74 3.58
C ASN A 231 -14.95 -7.69 2.21
N ALA A 232 -14.15 -7.55 1.16
CA ALA A 232 -14.61 -7.52 -0.22
C ALA A 232 -14.50 -8.93 -0.85
N ASN A 233 -15.60 -9.37 -1.47
CA ASN A 233 -15.58 -10.58 -2.30
C ASN A 233 -15.08 -10.21 -3.70
N VAL A 234 -13.85 -10.62 -4.00
CA VAL A 234 -13.19 -10.32 -5.27
C VAL A 234 -13.33 -11.52 -6.20
N PRO A 235 -13.99 -11.36 -7.38
CA PRO A 235 -14.10 -12.44 -8.34
C PRO A 235 -12.76 -12.71 -9.03
N VAL A 236 -12.43 -13.99 -9.19
CA VAL A 236 -11.21 -14.45 -9.86
C VAL A 236 -11.59 -15.27 -11.08
N VAL A 237 -10.85 -15.09 -12.16
CA VAL A 237 -10.88 -15.95 -13.34
C VAL A 237 -9.54 -16.66 -13.45
N MET A 238 -9.58 -17.93 -13.82
CA MET A 238 -8.38 -18.72 -14.11
C MET A 238 -8.66 -19.63 -15.29
N SER A 239 -7.60 -20.07 -15.97
CA SER A 239 -7.69 -21.12 -16.97
C SER A 239 -6.88 -22.33 -16.56
N VAL A 240 -7.39 -23.51 -16.89
CA VAL A 240 -6.65 -24.77 -16.75
C VAL A 240 -6.46 -25.37 -18.16
N PRO A 241 -5.25 -25.83 -18.53
CA PRO A 241 -5.03 -26.48 -19.81
C PRO A 241 -5.94 -27.71 -19.98
N ASN A 242 -6.69 -27.74 -21.08
CA ASN A 242 -7.40 -28.93 -21.54
C ASN A 242 -6.43 -29.78 -22.34
N GLU A 243 -5.82 -30.77 -21.69
CA GLU A 243 -4.75 -31.61 -22.25
C GLU A 243 -5.08 -32.20 -23.64
N ALA A 244 -6.33 -32.62 -23.86
CA ALA A 244 -6.74 -33.16 -25.16
C ALA A 244 -6.71 -32.09 -26.26
N ALA A 245 -7.28 -30.91 -25.99
CA ALA A 245 -7.28 -29.79 -26.93
C ALA A 245 -5.86 -29.23 -27.16
N VAL A 246 -5.06 -29.14 -26.09
CA VAL A 246 -3.65 -28.73 -26.17
C VAL A 246 -2.89 -29.66 -27.09
N ASN A 247 -2.99 -30.98 -26.91
CA ASN A 247 -2.25 -31.94 -27.72
C ASN A 247 -2.68 -31.97 -29.18
N GLN A 248 -3.94 -31.64 -29.50
CA GLN A 248 -4.38 -31.44 -30.88
C GLN A 248 -3.70 -30.23 -31.53
N VAL A 249 -3.64 -29.09 -30.83
CA VAL A 249 -2.97 -27.88 -31.32
C VAL A 249 -1.46 -28.11 -31.45
N ARG A 250 -0.84 -28.77 -30.47
CA ARG A 250 0.60 -29.11 -30.50
C ARG A 250 0.95 -30.03 -31.67
N ALA A 251 0.11 -31.04 -31.95
CA ALA A 251 0.30 -31.92 -33.11
C ALA A 251 0.25 -31.14 -34.42
N ALA A 252 -0.68 -30.19 -34.58
CA ALA A 252 -0.77 -29.31 -35.74
C ALA A 252 0.46 -28.40 -35.90
N GLN A 253 1.16 -28.10 -34.79
CA GLN A 253 2.40 -27.31 -34.76
C GLN A 253 3.67 -28.17 -34.85
N GLY A 254 3.56 -29.49 -34.96
CA GLY A 254 4.72 -30.40 -34.98
C GLY A 254 5.43 -30.54 -33.62
N LEU A 255 4.74 -30.23 -32.52
CA LEU A 255 5.26 -30.33 -31.15
C LEU A 255 4.88 -31.66 -30.51
N ALA A 256 5.75 -32.17 -29.63
CA ALA A 256 5.46 -33.37 -28.85
C ALA A 256 4.27 -33.16 -27.89
N PRO A 257 3.44 -34.18 -27.63
CA PRO A 257 2.33 -34.04 -26.69
C PRO A 257 2.83 -33.76 -25.25
N ILE A 258 1.99 -33.12 -24.45
CA ILE A 258 2.21 -32.91 -23.01
C ILE A 258 1.15 -33.67 -22.21
N SER A 259 1.47 -33.93 -20.95
CA SER A 259 0.54 -34.45 -19.97
C SER A 259 0.65 -33.66 -18.68
N GLN A 260 -0.44 -33.57 -17.92
CA GLN A 260 -0.41 -32.92 -16.62
C GLN A 260 0.69 -33.53 -15.72
N PRO A 261 1.60 -32.71 -15.16
CA PRO A 261 2.60 -33.22 -14.22
C PRO A 261 1.96 -33.77 -12.95
N ALA A 262 2.63 -34.70 -12.27
CA ALA A 262 2.15 -35.27 -11.00
C ALA A 262 1.93 -34.21 -9.90
N THR A 263 2.66 -33.09 -9.96
CA THR A 263 2.54 -31.94 -9.05
C THR A 263 1.51 -30.91 -9.51
N GLY A 264 0.74 -31.18 -10.56
CA GLY A 264 -0.17 -30.25 -11.21
C GLY A 264 0.49 -29.37 -12.26
N TRP A 265 -0.33 -28.56 -12.94
CA TRP A 265 0.14 -27.60 -13.94
C TRP A 265 0.96 -26.46 -13.30
N PRO A 266 1.99 -25.95 -13.97
CA PRO A 266 2.64 -24.70 -13.57
C PRO A 266 1.63 -23.56 -13.46
N VAL A 267 1.78 -22.71 -12.44
CA VAL A 267 0.88 -21.58 -12.18
C VAL A 267 1.50 -20.29 -12.68
N VAL A 268 0.74 -19.54 -13.47
CA VAL A 268 1.09 -18.17 -13.90
C VAL A 268 0.07 -17.21 -13.30
N ILE A 269 0.56 -16.16 -12.62
CA ILE A 269 -0.28 -15.08 -12.09
C ILE A 269 -0.21 -13.90 -13.04
N PHE A 270 -1.35 -13.52 -13.61
CA PHE A 270 -1.47 -12.35 -14.47
C PHE A 270 -1.91 -11.13 -13.66
N GLN A 271 -1.20 -10.02 -13.85
CA GLN A 271 -1.58 -8.71 -13.32
C GLN A 271 -1.88 -7.76 -14.48
N HIS A 272 -3.06 -7.15 -14.47
CA HIS A 272 -3.43 -6.16 -15.48
C HIS A 272 -2.78 -4.80 -15.19
N GLY A 273 -2.70 -3.95 -16.22
CA GLY A 273 -2.26 -2.56 -16.09
C GLY A 273 -3.32 -1.65 -15.44
N ILE A 274 -2.96 -0.38 -15.20
CA ILE A 274 -3.88 0.65 -14.71
C ILE A 274 -5.07 0.76 -15.68
N THR A 275 -6.29 0.96 -15.16
CA THR A 275 -7.58 0.93 -15.90
C THR A 275 -8.00 -0.42 -16.50
N GLY A 276 -7.17 -1.45 -16.42
CA GLY A 276 -7.51 -2.80 -16.86
C GLY A 276 -8.39 -3.54 -15.85
N ASN A 277 -8.77 -4.77 -16.21
CA ASN A 277 -9.48 -5.68 -15.33
C ASN A 277 -9.08 -7.15 -15.59
N LYS A 278 -9.67 -8.07 -14.83
CA LYS A 278 -9.35 -9.51 -14.89
C LYS A 278 -9.53 -10.17 -16.27
N THR A 279 -10.41 -9.66 -17.14
CA THR A 279 -10.65 -10.23 -18.47
C THR A 279 -9.52 -9.93 -19.46
N ASN A 280 -8.63 -8.97 -19.17
CA ASN A 280 -7.42 -8.75 -19.97
C ASN A 280 -6.55 -10.01 -20.07
N ALA A 281 -6.62 -10.91 -19.07
CA ALA A 281 -5.91 -12.18 -19.09
C ALA A 281 -6.36 -13.10 -20.24
N PHE A 282 -7.61 -12.97 -20.72
CA PHE A 282 -8.18 -13.87 -21.73
C PHE A 282 -7.39 -13.83 -23.04
N GLY A 283 -6.75 -12.71 -23.35
CA GLY A 283 -5.91 -12.57 -24.54
C GLY A 283 -4.65 -13.44 -24.52
N ILE A 284 -4.24 -13.98 -23.37
CA ILE A 284 -3.00 -14.78 -23.23
C ILE A 284 -3.22 -16.17 -22.61
N MET A 285 -4.37 -16.42 -21.97
CA MET A 285 -4.64 -17.70 -21.28
C MET A 285 -4.48 -18.92 -22.20
N GLY A 286 -4.90 -18.81 -23.46
CA GLY A 286 -4.72 -19.87 -24.46
C GLY A 286 -3.25 -20.14 -24.78
N THR A 287 -2.47 -19.09 -25.02
CA THR A 287 -1.03 -19.20 -25.31
C THR A 287 -0.26 -19.80 -24.15
N LEU A 288 -0.66 -19.54 -22.90
CA LEU A 288 -0.05 -20.12 -21.71
C LEU A 288 -0.41 -21.61 -21.48
N SER A 289 -1.38 -22.13 -22.24
CA SER A 289 -1.86 -23.51 -22.10
C SER A 289 -1.20 -24.47 -23.11
N VAL A 290 -0.61 -23.96 -24.19
CA VAL A 290 0.01 -24.73 -25.31
C VAL A 290 1.50 -24.89 -25.12
#